data_AF-A0A319BJB3-F1
#
_entry.id   AF-A0A319BJB3-F1
#
_cell.length_a   1.000
_cell.length_b   1.000
_cell.length_c   1.000
_cell.angle_alpha   90.00
_cell.angle_beta   90.00
_cell.angle_gamma   90.00
#
_symmetry.space_group_name_H-M   'P 1'
#
loop_
_entity.id
_entity.type
_entity.pdbx_description
1 polymer ?
#
loop_
_entity_poly.entity_id
_entity_poly.type
_entity_poly.pdbx_seq_one_letter_code
_entity_poly.pdbx_strand_id
1 'polypeptide(L)'
;NYHEVVPGWTDDPRALSKFFYPGSSEWYLARPYRIWDATVVLFGTNQSGEMQYIITANGYYYWGHLMLDEIFEMTRPTTWPGILRIMAEKGVEKVGIKKLKAVEISEDDVLVQHVPEGEDVFVPY
;
A
#
# COMPACT_ATOMS: atom_id res chain seq x y z
N ASN A 1 9.20 -4.85 18.71
CA ASN A 1 9.72 -3.77 17.85
C ASN A 1 10.10 -4.34 16.50
N TYR A 2 9.60 -3.74 15.43
CA TYR A 2 10.04 -4.03 14.07
C TYR A 2 11.41 -3.38 13.82
N HIS A 3 12.16 -3.91 12.86
CA HIS A 3 13.38 -3.26 12.40
C HIS A 3 13.01 -2.06 11.52
N GLU A 4 13.56 -0.88 11.82
CA GLU A 4 13.35 0.31 11.00
C GLU A 4 14.49 0.49 10.00
N VAL A 5 14.13 0.69 8.73
CA VAL A 5 15.10 0.96 7.66
C VAL A 5 15.28 2.46 7.41
N VAL A 6 14.24 3.24 7.69
CA VAL A 6 14.28 4.70 7.82
C VAL A 6 13.37 5.09 8.99
N PRO A 7 13.57 6.26 9.63
CA PRO A 7 12.85 6.60 10.85
C PRO A 7 11.33 6.48 10.68
N GLY A 8 10.71 5.63 11.49
CA GLY A 8 9.26 5.40 11.45
C GLY A 8 8.78 4.41 10.39
N TRP A 9 9.65 3.78 9.60
CA TRP A 9 9.28 2.85 8.52
C TRP A 9 10.02 1.52 8.60
N THR A 10 9.30 0.43 8.35
CA THR A 10 9.84 -0.94 8.41
C THR A 10 9.60 -1.69 7.10
N ASP A 11 10.55 -2.54 6.73
CA ASP A 11 10.44 -3.57 5.68
C ASP A 11 10.30 -4.97 6.28
N ASP A 12 10.08 -5.09 7.59
CA ASP A 12 10.01 -6.36 8.30
C ASP A 12 8.89 -7.23 7.68
N PRO A 13 9.21 -8.44 7.19
CA PRO A 13 8.23 -9.29 6.52
C PRO A 13 6.99 -9.58 7.38
N ARG A 14 7.12 -9.56 8.71
CA ARG A 14 6.00 -9.79 9.64
C ARG A 14 5.00 -8.63 9.67
N ALA A 15 5.44 -7.42 9.34
CA ALA A 15 4.59 -6.26 9.18
C ALA A 15 3.93 -6.28 7.79
N LEU A 16 4.73 -6.59 6.75
CA LEU A 16 4.28 -6.61 5.35
C LEU A 16 3.28 -7.74 5.06
N SER A 17 3.47 -8.94 5.63
CA SER A 17 2.65 -10.13 5.34
C SER A 17 1.19 -10.02 5.74
N LYS A 18 0.80 -8.96 6.44
CA LYS A 18 -0.57 -8.74 6.92
C LYS A 18 -1.42 -7.94 5.94
N PHE A 19 -0.80 -7.29 4.95
CA PHE A 19 -1.46 -6.34 4.05
C PHE A 19 -1.07 -6.62 2.60
N PHE A 20 -1.93 -6.24 1.65
CA PHE A 20 -1.67 -6.34 0.20
C PHE A 20 -1.41 -7.78 -0.31
N TYR A 21 -1.95 -8.80 0.35
CA TYR A 21 -2.00 -10.15 -0.22
C TYR A 21 -3.19 -10.28 -1.18
N PRO A 22 -3.13 -11.16 -2.20
CA PRO A 22 -4.24 -11.35 -3.14
C PRO A 22 -5.55 -11.63 -2.40
N GLY A 23 -6.58 -10.82 -2.69
CA GLY A 23 -7.89 -10.90 -2.04
C GLY A 23 -8.06 -10.05 -0.77
N SER A 24 -7.01 -9.36 -0.28
CA SER A 24 -7.16 -8.43 0.84
C SER A 24 -7.82 -7.11 0.41
N SER A 25 -8.52 -6.44 1.32
CA SER A 25 -9.16 -5.14 1.06
C SER A 25 -8.18 -4.11 0.50
N GLU A 26 -6.96 -4.06 1.05
CA GLU A 26 -5.90 -3.14 0.62
C GLU A 26 -5.42 -3.44 -0.80
N TRP A 27 -5.38 -4.72 -1.18
CA TRP A 27 -5.07 -5.11 -2.54
C TRP A 27 -6.15 -4.65 -3.52
N TYR A 28 -7.42 -4.64 -3.12
CA TYR A 28 -8.51 -4.05 -3.91
C TYR A 28 -8.48 -2.51 -3.95
N LEU A 29 -8.04 -1.82 -2.89
CA LEU A 29 -7.93 -0.36 -2.85
C LEU A 29 -6.98 0.21 -3.92
N ALA A 30 -5.99 -0.58 -4.36
CA ALA A 30 -5.05 -0.18 -5.40
C ALA A 30 -5.67 -0.24 -6.82
N ARG A 31 -6.70 -1.08 -7.01
CA ARG A 31 -7.26 -1.35 -8.34
C ARG A 31 -7.88 -0.12 -8.99
N PRO A 32 -8.71 0.73 -8.32
CA PRO A 32 -9.25 1.96 -8.91
C PRO A 32 -8.19 2.90 -9.50
N TYR A 33 -6.94 2.76 -9.09
CA TYR A 33 -5.80 3.51 -9.61
C TYR A 33 -5.03 2.79 -10.73
N ARG A 34 -5.56 1.68 -11.23
CA ARG A 34 -4.98 0.76 -12.22
C ARG A 34 -3.67 0.12 -11.75
N ILE A 35 -3.56 -0.11 -10.44
CA ILE A 35 -2.43 -0.78 -9.81
C ILE A 35 -2.88 -2.22 -9.48
N TRP A 36 -2.52 -3.17 -10.34
CA TRP A 36 -3.00 -4.56 -10.26
C TRP A 36 -2.06 -5.47 -9.47
N ASP A 37 -0.75 -5.30 -9.64
CA ASP A 37 0.29 -6.15 -9.03
C ASP A 37 1.01 -5.41 -7.89
N ALA A 38 0.23 -4.79 -7.01
CA ALA A 38 0.76 -4.04 -5.87
C ALA A 38 1.50 -4.97 -4.90
N THR A 39 2.76 -4.66 -4.61
CA THR A 39 3.52 -5.28 -3.52
C THR A 39 3.88 -4.22 -2.49
N VAL A 40 3.56 -4.45 -1.22
CA VAL A 40 3.97 -3.56 -0.13
C VAL A 40 5.48 -3.71 0.12
N VAL A 41 6.19 -2.59 0.18
CA VAL A 41 7.66 -2.54 0.36
C VAL A 41 8.08 -1.82 1.64
N LEU A 42 7.24 -0.92 2.15
CA LEU A 42 7.40 -0.35 3.49
C LEU A 42 6.06 -0.17 4.18
N PHE A 43 6.11 -0.26 5.49
CA PHE A 43 4.97 0.01 6.36
C PHE A 43 5.37 0.98 7.48
N GLY A 44 4.46 1.87 7.85
CA GLY A 44 4.62 2.77 8.98
C GLY A 44 4.66 1.99 10.30
N THR A 45 5.61 2.31 11.15
CA THR A 45 5.69 1.74 12.51
C THR A 45 4.87 2.57 13.49
N ASN A 46 4.69 2.10 14.72
CA ASN A 46 4.02 2.89 15.76
C ASN A 46 4.68 4.27 16.01
N GLN A 47 5.94 4.47 15.58
CA GLN A 47 6.64 5.76 15.68
C GLN A 47 6.23 6.75 14.58
N SER A 48 5.78 6.29 13.42
CA SER A 48 5.23 7.19 12.39
C SER A 48 3.86 7.75 12.78
N GLY A 49 3.23 7.21 13.83
CA GLY A 49 1.90 7.62 14.33
C GLY A 49 0.74 7.28 13.39
N GLU A 50 1.03 6.70 12.22
CA GLU A 50 0.13 6.66 11.07
C GLU A 50 0.23 5.30 10.37
N MET A 51 -0.92 4.77 9.92
CA MET A 51 -1.05 3.51 9.17
C MET A 51 -0.66 3.69 7.70
N GLN A 52 0.52 4.26 7.46
CA GLN A 52 1.05 4.54 6.14
C GLN A 52 1.70 3.31 5.53
N TYR A 53 1.69 3.24 4.21
CA TYR A 53 2.37 2.20 3.47
C TYR A 53 2.98 2.77 2.19
N ILE A 54 4.00 2.06 1.68
CA ILE A 54 4.51 2.25 0.33
C ILE A 54 4.38 0.93 -0.41
N ILE A 55 3.77 0.98 -1.59
CA ILE A 55 3.65 -0.16 -2.52
C ILE A 55 4.44 0.11 -3.79
N THR A 56 4.83 -0.95 -4.48
CA THR A 56 5.40 -0.89 -5.82
C THR A 56 4.59 -1.72 -6.81
N ALA A 57 4.48 -1.22 -8.04
CA ALA A 57 3.93 -1.94 -9.18
C ALA A 57 4.52 -1.36 -10.47
N ASN A 58 4.81 -2.19 -11.46
CA ASN A 58 5.33 -1.76 -12.78
C ASN A 58 6.55 -0.82 -12.72
N GLY A 59 7.40 -0.96 -11.70
CA GLY A 59 8.60 -0.13 -11.52
C GLY A 59 8.35 1.25 -10.91
N TYR A 60 7.12 1.56 -10.52
CA TYR A 60 6.73 2.79 -9.81
C TYR A 60 6.54 2.52 -8.33
N TYR A 61 6.59 3.60 -7.54
CA TYR A 61 6.35 3.57 -6.10
C TYR A 61 5.17 4.47 -5.77
N TYR A 62 4.35 4.01 -4.83
CA TYR A 62 3.15 4.72 -4.41
C TYR A 62 3.07 4.77 -2.90
N TRP A 63 2.72 5.93 -2.38
CA TRP A 63 2.42 6.14 -0.97
C TRP A 63 0.92 6.11 -0.76
N GLY A 64 0.50 5.53 0.35
CA GLY A 64 -0.89 5.56 0.79
C GLY A 64 -1.01 5.44 2.30
N HIS A 65 -2.25 5.54 2.76
CA HIS A 65 -2.61 5.43 4.17
C HIS A 65 -3.84 4.55 4.30
N LEU A 66 -3.87 3.59 5.23
CA LEU A 66 -4.97 2.62 5.33
C LEU A 66 -6.33 3.28 5.64
N MET A 67 -6.33 4.46 6.27
CA MET A 67 -7.56 5.23 6.57
C MET A 67 -7.94 6.24 5.48
N LEU A 68 -7.16 6.35 4.41
CA LEU A 68 -7.45 7.25 3.29
C LEU A 68 -7.68 6.43 2.03
N ASP A 69 -8.81 6.65 1.36
CA ASP A 69 -9.10 6.08 0.04
C ASP A 69 -8.32 6.85 -1.05
N GLU A 70 -7.04 7.13 -0.82
CA GLU A 70 -6.19 7.94 -1.69
C GLU A 70 -4.80 7.32 -1.85
N ILE A 71 -4.39 7.14 -3.11
CA ILE A 71 -3.05 6.70 -3.46
C ILE A 71 -2.31 7.82 -4.20
N PHE A 72 -1.02 7.97 -3.86
CA PHE A 72 -0.15 8.99 -4.41
C PHE A 72 1.06 8.34 -5.06
N GLU A 73 1.34 8.69 -6.31
CA GLU A 73 2.57 8.27 -7.00
C GLU A 73 3.76 9.07 -6.49
N MET A 74 4.87 8.38 -6.20
CA MET A 74 6.14 8.99 -5.82
C MET A 74 6.91 9.39 -7.09
N THR A 75 6.93 10.68 -7.38
CA THR A 75 7.44 11.24 -8.64
C THR A 75 8.88 11.73 -8.56
N ARG A 76 9.38 12.09 -7.37
CA ARG A 76 10.77 12.55 -7.18
C ARG A 76 11.32 12.24 -5.79
N PRO A 77 12.44 11.49 -5.69
CA PRO A 77 13.06 10.69 -6.76
C PRO A 77 12.17 9.50 -7.14
N THR A 78 12.36 8.95 -8.33
CA THR A 78 11.63 7.76 -8.81
C THR A 78 12.33 6.44 -8.49
N THR A 79 13.58 6.49 -8.04
CA THR A 79 14.37 5.30 -7.70
C THR A 79 14.25 4.97 -6.21
N TRP A 80 14.18 3.69 -5.89
CA TRP A 80 14.04 3.24 -4.50
C TRP A 80 15.14 3.77 -3.56
N PRO A 81 16.44 3.66 -3.91
CA PRO A 81 17.49 4.19 -3.04
C PRO A 81 17.40 5.72 -2.87
N GLY A 82 16.95 6.42 -3.92
CA GLY A 82 16.71 7.85 -3.82
C GLY A 82 15.58 8.19 -2.86
N ILE A 83 14.48 7.42 -2.92
CA ILE A 83 13.31 7.61 -2.09
C ILE A 83 13.70 7.41 -0.63
N LEU A 84 14.33 6.28 -0.31
CA LEU A 84 14.82 5.97 1.03
C LEU A 84 15.75 7.05 1.57
N ARG A 85 16.66 7.58 0.74
CA ARG A 85 17.56 8.66 1.16
C ARG A 85 16.79 9.93 1.56
N ILE A 86 15.80 10.35 0.76
CA ILE A 86 15.00 11.53 1.11
C ILE A 86 14.18 11.28 2.38
N MET A 87 13.57 10.11 2.52
CA MET A 87 12.83 9.74 3.72
C MET A 87 13.72 9.76 4.97
N ALA A 88 14.93 9.19 4.88
CA ALA A 88 15.88 9.16 5.99
C ALA A 88 16.40 10.55 6.38
N GLU A 89 16.71 11.41 5.40
CA GLU A 89 17.32 12.72 5.65
C GLU A 89 16.29 13.80 6.01
N LYS A 90 15.09 13.71 5.45
CA LYS A 90 14.15 14.85 5.41
C LYS A 90 12.69 14.48 5.67
N GLY A 91 12.38 13.21 5.86
CA GLY A 91 11.00 12.73 6.03
C GLY A 91 10.27 12.44 4.71
N VAL A 92 9.20 11.65 4.82
CA VAL A 92 8.39 11.20 3.68
C VAL A 92 7.68 12.36 2.97
N GLU A 93 7.34 13.42 3.70
CA GLU A 93 6.67 14.61 3.21
C GLU A 93 7.53 15.43 2.23
N LYS A 94 8.83 15.13 2.16
CA LYS A 94 9.76 15.74 1.20
C LYS A 94 9.96 14.91 -0.06
N VAL A 95 9.39 13.71 -0.14
CA VAL A 95 9.29 12.98 -1.41
C VAL A 95 8.25 13.69 -2.27
N GLY A 96 8.61 14.01 -3.51
CA GLY A 96 7.66 14.59 -4.46
C GLY A 96 6.58 13.58 -4.78
N ILE A 97 5.34 13.86 -4.38
CA ILE A 97 4.18 12.99 -4.61
C ILE A 97 3.17 13.64 -5.54
N LYS A 98 2.40 12.81 -6.25
CA LYS A 98 1.28 13.22 -7.09
C LYS A 98 0.08 12.35 -6.77
N LYS A 99 -1.03 12.98 -6.36
CA LYS A 99 -2.30 12.27 -6.14
C LYS A 99 -2.78 11.62 -7.44
N LEU A 100 -3.10 10.33 -7.39
CA LEU A 100 -3.73 9.64 -8.50
C LEU A 100 -5.23 9.88 -8.49
N LYS A 101 -5.83 9.90 -9.69
CA LYS A 101 -7.29 9.92 -9.82
C LYS A 101 -7.77 8.48 -9.84
N ALA A 102 -8.69 8.16 -8.93
CA ALA A 102 -9.44 6.93 -9.01
C ALA A 102 -10.27 6.93 -10.30
N VAL A 103 -10.34 5.78 -10.94
CA VAL A 103 -11.19 5.51 -12.09
C VAL A 103 -12.29 4.57 -11.62
N GLU A 104 -13.52 4.78 -12.08
CA GLU A 104 -14.59 3.80 -11.90
C GLU A 104 -14.18 2.50 -12.58
N ILE A 105 -14.13 1.43 -11.80
CA ILE A 105 -13.91 0.08 -12.29
C ILE A 105 -15.26 -0.61 -12.27
N SER A 106 -15.62 -1.25 -13.38
CA SER A 106 -16.89 -1.96 -13.49
C SER A 106 -16.94 -3.12 -12.49
N GLU A 107 -18.11 -3.46 -11.95
CA GLU A 107 -18.25 -4.60 -11.03
C GLU A 107 -17.72 -5.90 -11.68
N ASP A 108 -17.87 -6.05 -13.00
CA ASP A 108 -17.34 -7.17 -13.78
C ASP A 108 -15.81 -7.29 -13.68
N ASP A 109 -15.06 -6.19 -13.65
CA ASP A 109 -13.59 -6.18 -13.51
C ASP A 109 -13.13 -6.53 -12.07
N VAL A 110 -14.02 -6.35 -11.08
CA VAL A 110 -13.77 -6.74 -9.68
C VAL A 110 -14.01 -8.25 -9.50
N LEU A 111 -15.02 -8.80 -10.19
CA LEU A 111 -15.51 -10.17 -10.07
C LEU A 111 -14.67 -11.24 -10.80
N VAL A 112 -13.70 -10.89 -11.65
CA VAL A 112 -12.88 -11.89 -12.39
C VAL A 112 -11.93 -12.71 -11.51
N GLN A 113 -11.79 -12.41 -10.21
CA GLN A 113 -11.03 -13.28 -9.30
C GLN A 113 -11.87 -13.66 -8.09
N HIS A 114 -12.52 -14.82 -8.24
CA HIS A 114 -13.24 -15.57 -7.22
C HIS A 114 -12.41 -15.64 -5.93
N VAL A 115 -12.78 -14.84 -4.94
CA VAL A 115 -12.46 -15.15 -3.54
C VAL A 115 -13.28 -16.40 -3.23
N PRO A 116 -12.68 -17.54 -2.85
CA PRO A 116 -13.49 -18.63 -2.33
C PRO A 116 -14.18 -18.10 -1.08
N GLU A 117 -15.51 -18.01 -1.11
CA GLU A 117 -16.33 -17.76 0.06
C GLU A 117 -15.86 -18.69 1.17
N GLY A 118 -15.27 -18.11 2.22
CA GLY A 118 -14.97 -18.82 3.44
C GLY A 118 -16.28 -19.29 4.07
N GLU A 119 -16.38 -20.60 4.20
CA GLU A 119 -17.29 -21.42 5.00
C GLU A 119 -18.32 -20.69 5.90
N ASP A 120 -19.59 -21.02 5.63
CA ASP A 120 -20.77 -21.01 6.52
C ASP A 120 -20.74 -20.07 7.73
N VAL A 121 -21.31 -18.88 7.55
CA VAL A 121 -21.80 -18.07 8.68
C VAL A 121 -23.03 -18.76 9.28
N PHE A 122 -22.83 -19.50 10.36
CA PHE A 122 -23.90 -20.12 11.15
C PHE A 122 -24.79 -19.05 11.79
N VAL A 123 -26.08 -19.04 11.44
CA VAL A 123 -27.11 -18.19 12.07
C VAL A 123 -27.96 -19.08 12.98
N PRO A 124 -27.94 -18.91 14.33
CA PRO A 124 -28.84 -19.67 15.19
C PRO A 124 -30.25 -19.05 15.18
N TYR A 125 -31.26 -19.94 15.12
CA TYR A 125 -32.69 -19.62 15.26
C TYR A 125 -33.06 -19.20 16.69
#